data_AF-A0A962M8L3-F1
#
_entry.id   AF-A0A962M8L3-F1
#
_cell.length_a   1.000
_cell.length_b   1.000
_cell.length_c   1.000
_cell.angle_alpha   90.00
_cell.angle_beta   90.00
_cell.angle_gamma   90.00
#
_symmetry.space_group_name_H-M   'P 1'
#
loop_
_entity.id
_entity.type
_entity.pdbx_description
1 polymer ?
#
loop_
_entity_poly.entity_id
_entity_poly.type
_entity_poly.pdbx_seq_one_letter_code
_entity_poly.pdbx_strand_id
1 'polypeptide(L)'
;MAIRIPRGYDVNRPYYNEYCEGQRPVLGSTATEAWTGLAHTRVDELHHDPIVIEPGTLVGVITGNATIGEGKLVPAVMGTGIGDVGNLVQYGAANVWGLPTASGSHSVGKVKPLGVCYQPIYSFNLQALYTNYTRNTAVGFVTDYVIQVPAVNSDEWDIEVGDTVILGTGKRHGITFTQPSANATAAYRTYASGLHLAGRYAALKNHTTLDDLAERTVGKCLNRVYLGRDTGATQGDTLADRIAAGTTTFSISTEAQNEWAKLSKIQTVPGLPLTGSGTLGIPGFFLGARADSNKDFWGLTLLIRI
;
A
#
# COMPACT_ATOMS: atom_id res chain seq x y z
N MET A 1 -14.70 -29.31 7.68
CA MET A 1 -14.77 -28.02 8.38
C MET A 1 -13.39 -27.39 8.31
N ALA A 2 -13.21 -26.36 7.47
CA ALA A 2 -11.89 -25.73 7.29
C ALA A 2 -11.67 -24.68 8.39
N ILE A 3 -10.66 -24.90 9.22
CA ILE A 3 -10.23 -23.94 10.24
C ILE A 3 -9.38 -22.89 9.51
N ARG A 4 -9.91 -21.68 9.31
CA ARG A 4 -9.13 -20.54 8.84
C ARG A 4 -8.80 -19.66 10.04
N ILE A 5 -7.55 -19.66 10.47
CA ILE A 5 -7.07 -18.75 11.50
C ILE A 5 -6.27 -17.64 10.81
N PRO A 6 -6.75 -16.40 10.87
CA PRO A 6 -5.97 -15.29 10.40
C PRO A 6 -4.86 -14.94 11.38
N ARG A 7 -3.61 -15.27 11.04
CA ARG A 7 -2.45 -14.87 11.86
C ARG A 7 -1.77 -13.67 11.23
N GLY A 8 -2.08 -12.48 11.74
CA GLY A 8 -1.42 -11.22 11.37
C GLY A 8 0.05 -11.12 11.79
N TYR A 9 0.74 -12.23 12.04
CA TYR A 9 2.08 -12.27 12.63
C TYR A 9 3.12 -13.05 11.82
N ASP A 10 2.74 -13.76 10.75
CA ASP A 10 3.68 -14.62 10.00
C ASP A 10 3.74 -14.27 8.51
N VAL A 11 3.66 -12.97 8.20
CA VAL A 11 4.00 -12.45 6.88
C VAL A 11 5.44 -11.99 6.93
N ASN A 12 6.33 -12.77 6.34
CA ASN A 12 7.78 -12.54 6.37
C ASN A 12 8.21 -11.22 5.67
N ARG A 13 7.31 -10.55 4.93
CA ARG A 13 7.59 -9.37 4.07
C ARG A 13 6.38 -8.42 3.95
N PRO A 14 6.05 -7.62 4.98
CA PRO A 14 5.09 -6.51 4.82
C PRO A 14 5.56 -5.53 3.72
N TYR A 15 4.65 -4.79 3.07
CA TYR A 15 5.01 -3.78 2.04
C TYR A 15 5.58 -2.48 2.64
N TYR A 16 6.11 -2.56 3.86
CA TYR A 16 6.55 -1.44 4.68
C TYR A 16 7.51 -1.96 5.77
N ASN A 17 8.53 -1.18 6.13
CA ASN A 17 9.40 -1.47 7.28
C ASN A 17 9.60 -0.25 8.21
N GLU A 18 9.48 -0.48 9.52
CA GLU A 18 9.63 0.53 10.59
C GLU A 18 11.11 0.68 11.00
N TYR A 19 11.62 1.91 11.05
CA TYR A 19 13.03 2.18 11.39
C TYR A 19 13.24 2.75 12.78
N CYS A 20 12.21 3.37 13.37
CA CYS A 20 12.31 4.00 14.68
C CYS A 20 11.06 3.68 15.50
N GLU A 21 11.25 3.45 16.80
CA GLU A 21 10.16 3.22 17.74
C GLU A 21 9.58 4.57 18.20
N GLY A 22 8.37 4.89 17.77
CA GLY A 22 7.53 5.93 18.35
C GLY A 22 6.63 5.40 19.46
N GLN A 23 5.78 6.27 20.01
CA GLN A 23 4.75 5.88 20.96
C GLN A 23 3.57 5.26 20.18
N ARG A 24 3.44 3.94 20.24
CA ARG A 24 2.28 3.25 19.67
C ARG A 24 1.05 3.67 20.46
N PRO A 25 -0.09 3.97 19.82
CA PRO A 25 -1.35 4.06 20.53
C PRO A 25 -1.63 2.71 21.22
N VAL A 26 -1.51 2.63 22.54
CA VAL A 26 -1.75 1.41 23.34
C VAL A 26 -2.88 1.66 24.34
N LEU A 27 -3.71 0.62 24.50
CA LEU A 27 -4.91 0.50 25.34
C LEU A 27 -6.17 1.16 24.75
N GLY A 28 -6.71 0.51 23.72
CA GLY A 28 -7.98 0.86 23.09
C GLY A 28 -7.88 1.13 21.60
N SER A 29 -6.99 0.43 20.87
CA SER A 29 -6.96 0.46 19.40
C SER A 29 -8.40 0.40 18.92
N THR A 30 -8.87 1.52 18.38
CA THR A 30 -10.28 1.78 18.14
C THR A 30 -10.88 0.56 17.47
N ALA A 31 -11.99 0.04 18.01
CA ALA A 31 -12.72 -1.08 17.41
C ALA A 31 -13.39 -0.59 16.12
N THR A 32 -12.58 -0.24 15.13
CA THR A 32 -12.99 0.29 13.84
C THR A 32 -12.79 -0.85 12.86
N GLU A 33 -13.90 -1.50 12.55
CA GLU A 33 -13.93 -2.51 11.52
C GLU A 33 -13.52 -1.87 10.19
N ALA A 34 -12.67 -2.55 9.42
CA ALA A 34 -12.48 -2.19 8.02
C ALA A 34 -13.83 -2.30 7.33
N TRP A 35 -14.11 -1.33 6.46
CA TRP A 35 -15.38 -1.35 5.76
C TRP A 35 -15.49 -2.62 4.90
N THR A 36 -16.54 -3.40 5.17
CA THR A 36 -16.85 -4.70 4.53
C THR A 36 -16.98 -4.62 3.02
N GLY A 37 -17.31 -3.44 2.50
CA GLY A 37 -17.41 -3.17 1.08
C GLY A 37 -16.09 -2.90 0.39
N LEU A 38 -14.91 -3.01 1.02
CA LEU A 38 -13.64 -2.83 0.30
C LEU A 38 -13.31 -4.05 -0.58
N ALA A 39 -12.87 -3.79 -1.81
CA ALA A 39 -12.23 -4.81 -2.65
C ALA A 39 -10.90 -5.25 -2.01
N HIS A 40 -10.49 -6.49 -2.26
CA HIS A 40 -9.19 -6.96 -1.77
C HIS A 40 -8.04 -6.29 -2.54
N THR A 41 -6.99 -5.89 -1.82
CA THR A 41 -5.75 -5.30 -2.34
C THR A 41 -4.66 -6.32 -2.61
N ARG A 42 -4.70 -7.44 -1.89
CA ARG A 42 -3.83 -8.60 -2.10
C ARG A 42 -4.52 -9.83 -1.51
N VAL A 43 -4.15 -10.99 -2.00
CA VAL A 43 -4.45 -12.25 -1.31
C VAL A 43 -3.18 -12.68 -0.60
N ASP A 44 -3.29 -12.95 0.69
CA ASP A 44 -2.23 -13.61 1.44
C ASP A 44 -2.10 -15.05 0.91
N GLU A 45 -1.03 -15.33 0.16
CA GLU A 45 -0.83 -16.61 -0.53
C GLU A 45 -0.67 -17.79 0.43
N LEU A 46 -0.22 -17.56 1.67
CA LEU A 46 -0.05 -18.65 2.65
C LEU A 46 -1.41 -19.17 3.14
N HIS A 47 -2.37 -18.26 3.35
CA HIS A 47 -3.68 -18.57 3.95
C HIS A 47 -4.84 -18.46 2.96
N HIS A 48 -4.56 -18.04 1.72
CA HIS A 48 -5.55 -17.71 0.70
C HIS A 48 -6.65 -16.77 1.24
N ASP A 49 -6.22 -15.75 1.98
CA ASP A 49 -7.10 -14.80 2.67
C ASP A 49 -6.98 -13.39 2.07
N PRO A 50 -8.08 -12.71 1.75
CA PRO A 50 -8.07 -11.38 1.16
C PRO A 50 -7.72 -10.29 2.18
N ILE A 51 -6.64 -9.58 1.89
CA ILE A 51 -6.27 -8.32 2.54
C ILE A 51 -7.04 -7.21 1.85
N VAL A 52 -7.67 -6.32 2.62
CA VAL A 52 -8.40 -5.15 2.12
C VAL A 52 -7.66 -3.84 2.40
N ILE A 53 -6.73 -3.79 3.35
CA ILE A 53 -5.84 -2.64 3.51
C ILE A 53 -4.43 -3.17 3.73
N GLU A 54 -3.51 -2.76 2.86
CA GLU A 54 -2.10 -3.14 2.98
C GLU A 54 -1.39 -2.33 4.08
N PRO A 55 -0.36 -2.92 4.71
CA PRO A 55 0.60 -2.18 5.50
C PRO A 55 1.22 -1.02 4.71
N GLY A 56 1.52 0.09 5.38
CA GLY A 56 2.04 1.31 4.76
C GLY A 56 0.98 2.19 4.12
N THR A 57 -0.31 1.85 4.22
CA THR A 57 -1.42 2.70 3.75
C THR A 57 -1.82 3.69 4.83
N LEU A 58 -1.96 4.97 4.49
CA LEU A 58 -2.59 5.99 5.33
C LEU A 58 -4.08 5.67 5.48
N VAL A 59 -4.53 5.52 6.71
CA VAL A 59 -5.92 5.17 7.02
C VAL A 59 -6.59 6.26 7.83
N GLY A 60 -7.91 6.30 7.75
CA GLY A 60 -8.73 7.16 8.58
C GLY A 60 -10.11 6.57 8.80
N VAL A 61 -10.89 7.25 9.63
CA VAL A 61 -12.27 6.85 9.92
C VAL A 61 -13.22 7.67 9.05
N ILE A 62 -14.20 6.99 8.46
CA ILE A 62 -15.29 7.67 7.74
C ILE A 62 -16.08 8.50 8.75
N THR A 63 -16.08 9.81 8.55
CA THR A 63 -16.82 10.79 9.35
C THR A 63 -17.70 11.64 8.44
N GLY A 64 -18.90 12.00 8.92
CA GLY A 64 -19.80 12.96 8.26
C GLY A 64 -20.59 12.38 7.07
N ASN A 65 -21.93 12.32 7.23
CA ASN A 65 -22.95 12.07 6.19
C ASN A 65 -22.65 11.00 5.12
N ALA A 66 -21.83 10.00 5.42
CA ALA A 66 -21.63 8.87 4.53
C ALA A 66 -22.87 7.98 4.55
N THR A 67 -23.41 7.64 3.38
CA THR A 67 -24.65 6.84 3.28
C THR A 67 -24.46 5.41 3.80
N ILE A 68 -23.22 4.92 3.91
CA ILE A 68 -22.84 3.59 4.40
C ILE A 68 -21.44 3.69 5.03
N GLY A 69 -21.20 2.97 6.14
CA GLY A 69 -19.84 2.73 6.65
C GLY A 69 -19.26 3.81 7.58
N GLU A 70 -20.09 4.67 8.18
CA GLU A 70 -19.64 5.58 9.23
C GLU A 70 -18.96 4.82 10.39
N GLY A 71 -17.88 5.39 10.93
CA GLY A 71 -17.10 4.75 12.00
C GLY A 71 -16.23 3.57 11.54
N LYS A 72 -16.24 3.25 10.24
CA LYS A 72 -15.39 2.21 9.66
C LYS A 72 -14.05 2.77 9.21
N LEU A 73 -13.03 1.93 9.30
CA LEU A 73 -11.68 2.24 8.83
C LEU A 73 -11.60 2.03 7.32
N VAL A 74 -11.07 3.02 6.61
CA VAL A 74 -10.81 2.96 5.16
C VAL A 74 -9.49 3.66 4.84
N PRO A 75 -8.91 3.44 3.64
CA PRO A 75 -7.82 4.28 3.15
C PRO A 75 -8.24 5.75 3.17
N ALA A 76 -7.36 6.62 3.66
CA ALA A 76 -7.61 8.05 3.69
C ALA A 76 -7.72 8.61 2.25
N VAL A 77 -8.59 9.59 2.04
CA VAL A 77 -8.81 10.20 0.73
C VAL A 77 -8.91 11.71 0.84
N MET A 78 -8.32 12.42 -0.12
CA MET A 78 -8.55 13.85 -0.30
C MET A 78 -9.87 14.06 -1.04
N GLY A 79 -10.76 14.88 -0.48
CA GLY A 79 -11.92 15.39 -1.20
C GLY A 79 -11.58 16.75 -1.77
N THR A 80 -11.44 16.86 -3.09
CA THR A 80 -10.92 18.04 -3.80
C THR A 80 -11.96 19.15 -4.03
N GLY A 81 -12.99 19.27 -3.19
CA GLY A 81 -13.96 20.39 -3.21
C GLY A 81 -15.37 20.04 -3.72
N ILE A 82 -16.26 21.04 -3.73
CA ILE A 82 -17.74 21.03 -3.55
C ILE A 82 -18.58 20.05 -4.41
N GLY A 83 -18.03 19.42 -5.44
CA GLY A 83 -18.71 18.36 -6.23
C GLY A 83 -18.06 16.97 -6.12
N ASP A 84 -16.84 16.90 -5.62
CA ASP A 84 -16.08 15.67 -5.40
C ASP A 84 -16.22 15.27 -3.93
N VAL A 85 -17.36 14.67 -3.60
CA VAL A 85 -17.39 13.77 -2.45
C VAL A 85 -16.31 12.72 -2.71
N GLY A 86 -15.44 12.45 -1.73
CA GLY A 86 -14.33 11.51 -1.90
C GLY A 86 -14.87 10.17 -2.35
N ASN A 87 -14.82 9.86 -3.63
CA ASN A 87 -15.35 8.61 -4.13
C ASN A 87 -14.24 7.57 -4.04
N LEU A 88 -14.46 6.52 -3.25
CA LEU A 88 -13.62 5.34 -3.35
C LEU A 88 -14.12 4.53 -4.55
N VAL A 89 -13.36 4.58 -5.64
CA VAL A 89 -13.57 3.75 -6.80
C VAL A 89 -12.86 2.43 -6.56
N GLN A 90 -13.65 1.38 -6.45
CA GLN A 90 -13.16 0.03 -6.20
C GLN A 90 -12.88 -0.67 -7.52
N TYR A 91 -11.81 -1.45 -7.56
CA TYR A 91 -11.51 -2.39 -8.62
C TYR A 91 -11.27 -3.76 -7.98
N GLY A 92 -11.90 -4.81 -8.53
CA GLY A 92 -11.85 -6.16 -7.95
C GLY A 92 -11.69 -7.24 -9.02
N ALA A 93 -11.11 -8.37 -8.60
CA ALA A 93 -11.08 -9.64 -9.33
C ALA A 93 -12.32 -10.52 -9.01
N ALA A 94 -12.49 -11.66 -9.71
CA ALA A 94 -13.63 -12.58 -9.55
C ALA A 94 -13.88 -13.07 -8.10
N ASN A 95 -15.17 -13.31 -7.78
CA ASN A 95 -15.70 -13.40 -6.41
C ASN A 95 -15.46 -14.74 -5.72
N VAL A 96 -14.28 -14.93 -5.15
CA VAL A 96 -13.97 -16.14 -4.37
C VAL A 96 -14.38 -16.00 -2.89
N TRP A 97 -14.56 -14.78 -2.36
CA TRP A 97 -14.70 -14.52 -0.91
C TRP A 97 -15.88 -13.64 -0.49
N GLY A 98 -16.88 -13.45 -1.36
CA GLY A 98 -18.02 -12.56 -1.09
C GLY A 98 -17.63 -11.07 -1.03
N LEU A 99 -16.48 -10.70 -1.60
CA LEU A 99 -16.03 -9.31 -1.70
C LEU A 99 -16.62 -8.67 -2.97
N PRO A 100 -16.72 -7.34 -3.04
CA PRO A 100 -17.12 -6.68 -4.28
C PRO A 100 -16.17 -7.03 -5.42
N THR A 101 -16.75 -7.50 -6.53
CA THR A 101 -16.00 -8.00 -7.71
C THR A 101 -16.31 -7.25 -8.98
N ALA A 102 -17.14 -6.23 -8.86
CA ALA A 102 -17.39 -5.26 -9.90
C ALA A 102 -16.82 -3.92 -9.45
N SER A 103 -16.40 -3.13 -10.41
CA SER A 103 -16.03 -1.75 -10.14
C SER A 103 -17.26 -0.98 -9.65
N GLY A 104 -17.14 -0.34 -8.49
CA GLY A 104 -18.19 0.47 -7.89
C GLY A 104 -17.61 1.78 -7.38
N SER A 105 -18.42 2.84 -7.40
CA SER A 105 -18.07 4.10 -6.74
C SER A 105 -18.90 4.23 -5.49
N HIS A 106 -18.24 4.43 -4.36
CA HIS A 106 -18.89 4.70 -3.10
C HIS A 106 -18.49 6.06 -2.60
N SER A 107 -19.50 6.86 -2.26
CA SER A 107 -19.31 8.18 -1.71
C SER A 107 -18.88 8.05 -0.25
N VAL A 108 -17.61 8.33 0.02
CA VAL A 108 -17.11 8.50 1.38
C VAL A 108 -16.87 9.99 1.62
N GLY A 109 -17.22 10.49 2.80
CA GLY A 109 -16.85 11.85 3.20
C GLY A 109 -15.33 12.06 3.11
N LYS A 110 -14.86 13.29 3.29
CA LYS A 110 -13.41 13.56 3.37
C LYS A 110 -12.80 12.74 4.51
N VAL A 111 -11.97 11.75 4.22
CA VAL A 111 -11.32 10.91 5.24
C VAL A 111 -9.95 11.49 5.56
N LYS A 112 -9.80 12.07 6.76
CA LYS A 112 -8.51 12.58 7.24
C LYS A 112 -7.57 11.42 7.61
N PRO A 113 -6.26 11.50 7.33
CA PRO A 113 -5.32 10.48 7.79
C PRO A 113 -5.23 10.55 9.32
N LEU A 114 -5.34 9.39 9.99
CA LEU A 114 -5.14 9.24 11.43
C LEU A 114 -3.81 8.56 11.75
N GLY A 115 -3.27 7.81 10.80
CA GLY A 115 -2.03 7.08 10.96
C GLY A 115 -1.74 6.18 9.77
N VAL A 116 -0.63 5.45 9.86
CA VAL A 116 -0.25 4.44 8.87
C VAL A 116 -0.60 3.06 9.40
N CYS A 117 -1.25 2.27 8.55
CA CYS A 117 -1.56 0.88 8.83
C CYS A 117 -0.25 0.07 8.92
N TYR A 118 0.06 -0.56 10.06
CA TYR A 118 1.32 -1.30 10.24
C TYR A 118 1.19 -2.81 9.98
N GLN A 119 -0.02 -3.35 10.07
CA GLN A 119 -0.33 -4.78 9.88
C GLN A 119 -1.41 -4.93 8.81
N PRO A 120 -1.42 -6.02 8.03
CA PRO A 120 -2.44 -6.21 7.01
C PRO A 120 -3.83 -6.30 7.66
N ILE A 121 -4.78 -5.54 7.12
CA ILE A 121 -6.18 -5.60 7.57
C ILE A 121 -6.97 -6.37 6.54
N TYR A 122 -7.72 -7.34 7.03
CA TYR A 122 -8.46 -8.27 6.20
C TYR A 122 -9.96 -8.01 6.32
N SER A 123 -10.72 -8.48 5.34
CA SER A 123 -12.16 -8.19 5.27
C SER A 123 -12.94 -8.80 6.43
N PHE A 124 -13.89 -8.01 6.94
CA PHE A 124 -14.89 -8.45 7.91
C PHE A 124 -15.95 -9.40 7.31
N ASN A 125 -16.10 -9.45 5.98
CA ASN A 125 -17.08 -10.35 5.31
C ASN A 125 -16.83 -11.83 5.60
N LEU A 126 -15.58 -12.21 5.87
CA LEU A 126 -15.24 -13.60 6.15
C LEU A 126 -15.72 -14.09 7.52
N GLN A 127 -15.93 -13.18 8.49
CA GLN A 127 -16.57 -13.53 9.76
C GLN A 127 -18.04 -13.90 9.57
N ALA A 128 -18.74 -13.25 8.64
CA ALA A 128 -20.13 -13.57 8.31
C ALA A 128 -20.25 -14.92 7.56
N LEU A 129 -19.21 -15.30 6.79
CA LEU A 129 -19.21 -16.52 5.98
C LEU A 129 -18.71 -17.77 6.75
N TYR A 130 -17.85 -17.60 7.76
CA TYR A 130 -17.24 -18.70 8.49
C TYR A 130 -17.36 -18.54 10.00
N THR A 131 -18.08 -19.45 10.65
CA THR A 131 -18.38 -19.40 12.10
C THR A 131 -17.15 -19.52 13.01
N ASN A 132 -16.06 -20.13 12.53
CA ASN A 132 -14.84 -20.33 13.30
C ASN A 132 -13.74 -19.30 12.97
N TYR A 133 -14.10 -18.22 12.29
CA TYR A 133 -13.16 -17.22 11.83
C TYR A 133 -13.09 -16.04 12.80
N THR A 134 -12.01 -15.98 13.58
CA THR A 134 -11.77 -14.90 14.54
C THR A 134 -10.64 -14.01 14.04
N ARG A 135 -10.92 -12.75 13.72
CA ARG A 135 -9.92 -11.75 13.29
C ARG A 135 -9.53 -10.84 14.46
N ASN A 136 -8.48 -10.05 14.25
CA ASN A 136 -8.15 -8.96 15.15
C ASN A 136 -9.26 -7.90 15.10
N THR A 137 -9.97 -7.72 16.21
CA THR A 137 -11.07 -6.74 16.36
C THR A 137 -10.56 -5.33 16.63
N ALA A 138 -9.27 -5.20 16.92
CA ALA A 138 -8.65 -3.96 17.30
C ALA A 138 -7.49 -3.66 16.34
N VAL A 139 -7.69 -2.66 15.48
CA VAL A 139 -6.68 -2.27 14.50
C VAL A 139 -5.90 -1.09 15.05
N GLY A 140 -4.60 -1.28 15.27
CA GLY A 140 -3.70 -0.16 15.56
C GLY A 140 -3.12 0.43 14.27
N PHE A 141 -2.75 1.70 14.36
CA PHE A 141 -1.98 2.42 13.35
C PHE A 141 -0.80 3.11 14.03
N VAL A 142 0.22 3.43 13.24
CA VAL A 142 1.42 4.13 13.72
C VAL A 142 1.32 5.63 13.42
N THR A 143 1.78 6.43 14.38
CA THR A 143 1.81 7.91 14.38
C THR A 143 3.16 8.38 14.89
N ASP A 144 3.81 9.32 14.20
CA ASP A 144 5.18 9.77 14.52
C ASP A 144 6.28 8.70 14.33
N TYR A 145 6.44 8.18 13.12
CA TYR A 145 7.38 7.10 12.79
C TYR A 145 8.24 7.37 11.57
N VAL A 146 9.44 6.77 11.54
CA VAL A 146 10.23 6.67 10.31
C VAL A 146 9.92 5.35 9.64
N ILE A 147 9.44 5.45 8.40
CA ILE A 147 8.94 4.33 7.62
C ILE A 147 9.67 4.18 6.30
N GLN A 148 9.87 2.95 5.82
CA GLN A 148 10.24 2.71 4.42
C GLN A 148 9.14 2.05 3.63
N VAL A 149 8.81 2.63 2.48
CA VAL A 149 7.75 2.15 1.59
C VAL A 149 8.27 2.07 0.16
N PRO A 150 7.82 1.07 -0.64
CA PRO A 150 8.05 1.08 -2.07
C PRO A 150 7.24 2.20 -2.73
N ALA A 151 7.82 2.85 -3.74
CA ALA A 151 7.08 3.75 -4.59
C ALA A 151 6.24 2.93 -5.59
N VAL A 152 4.92 3.02 -5.46
CA VAL A 152 3.96 2.21 -6.25
C VAL A 152 3.13 3.05 -7.21
N ASN A 153 3.26 4.37 -7.16
CA ASN A 153 2.49 5.27 -8.00
C ASN A 153 3.27 6.53 -8.37
N SER A 154 2.78 7.26 -9.37
CA SER A 154 3.29 8.53 -9.89
C SER A 154 3.46 9.61 -8.84
N ASP A 155 2.48 9.81 -7.97
CA ASP A 155 2.62 10.77 -6.86
C ASP A 155 3.83 10.42 -5.98
N GLU A 156 4.10 9.14 -5.77
CA GLU A 156 5.23 8.64 -4.99
C GLU A 156 6.56 8.67 -5.75
N TRP A 157 6.55 8.47 -7.07
CA TRP A 157 7.75 8.58 -7.90
C TRP A 157 8.28 10.01 -7.97
N ASP A 158 7.41 11.01 -7.79
CA ASP A 158 7.78 12.43 -7.82
C ASP A 158 8.25 12.98 -6.46
N ILE A 159 8.20 12.16 -5.40
CA ILE A 159 8.69 12.53 -4.07
C ILE A 159 10.21 12.53 -4.07
N GLU A 160 10.80 13.68 -3.77
CA GLU A 160 12.25 13.84 -3.61
C GLU A 160 12.65 13.97 -2.14
N VAL A 161 13.95 13.80 -1.89
CA VAL A 161 14.53 14.00 -0.55
C VAL A 161 14.30 15.43 -0.08
N GLY A 162 13.77 15.58 1.13
CA GLY A 162 13.46 16.87 1.74
C GLY A 162 12.04 17.39 1.45
N ASP A 163 11.30 16.76 0.53
CA ASP A 163 9.92 17.15 0.24
C ASP A 163 9.02 16.95 1.46
N THR A 164 8.09 17.89 1.63
CA THR A 164 6.94 17.69 2.53
C THR A 164 5.98 16.71 1.87
N VAL A 165 5.60 15.67 2.62
CA VAL A 165 4.73 14.60 2.16
C VAL A 165 3.31 14.87 2.65
N ILE A 166 2.35 14.74 1.74
CA ILE A 166 0.92 14.83 2.02
C ILE A 166 0.23 13.52 1.68
N LEU A 167 -1.02 13.37 2.13
CA LEU A 167 -1.93 12.37 1.58
C LEU A 167 -2.09 12.60 0.08
N GLY A 168 -1.91 11.56 -0.73
CA GLY A 168 -2.05 11.62 -2.17
C GLY A 168 -3.48 11.88 -2.62
N THR A 169 -3.64 12.36 -3.85
CA THR A 169 -4.95 12.74 -4.43
C THR A 169 -5.82 11.52 -4.79
N GLY A 170 -5.34 10.32 -4.50
CA GLY A 170 -5.92 9.06 -4.96
C GLY A 170 -7.36 8.83 -4.53
N LYS A 171 -8.14 8.32 -5.49
CA LYS A 171 -9.55 7.96 -5.37
C LYS A 171 -9.80 6.45 -5.55
N ARG A 172 -8.75 5.64 -5.80
CA ARG A 172 -8.89 4.25 -6.26
C ARG A 172 -8.31 3.23 -5.26
N HIS A 173 -8.93 2.05 -5.19
CA HIS A 173 -8.52 0.97 -4.27
C HIS A 173 -8.86 -0.44 -4.79
N GLY A 174 -8.05 -1.44 -4.42
CA GLY A 174 -8.23 -2.86 -4.73
C GLY A 174 -7.35 -3.39 -5.89
N ILE A 175 -7.35 -4.72 -6.08
CA ILE A 175 -6.67 -5.41 -7.20
C ILE A 175 -7.56 -5.39 -8.43
N THR A 176 -6.96 -5.10 -9.59
CA THR A 176 -7.58 -5.44 -10.88
C THR A 176 -6.91 -6.69 -11.43
N PHE A 177 -7.67 -7.79 -11.54
CA PHE A 177 -7.20 -9.02 -12.20
C PHE A 177 -8.09 -9.29 -13.41
N THR A 178 -7.73 -8.74 -14.56
CA THR A 178 -8.15 -9.35 -15.82
C THR A 178 -6.99 -9.24 -16.79
N GLN A 179 -6.56 -10.40 -17.28
CA GLN A 179 -5.55 -10.57 -18.32
C GLN A 179 -5.82 -9.61 -19.49
N PRO A 180 -4.80 -9.03 -20.14
CA PRO A 180 -5.01 -8.15 -21.27
C PRO A 180 -5.66 -8.94 -22.40
N SER A 181 -6.94 -8.68 -22.69
CA SER A 181 -7.39 -8.87 -24.07
C SER A 181 -6.62 -7.85 -24.91
N ALA A 182 -6.29 -8.20 -26.15
CA ALA A 182 -5.44 -7.38 -27.02
C ALA A 182 -5.93 -5.91 -27.22
N ASN A 183 -7.18 -5.62 -26.86
CA ASN A 183 -7.82 -4.31 -26.99
C ASN A 183 -7.96 -3.53 -25.67
N ALA A 184 -7.52 -4.09 -24.53
CA ALA A 184 -7.59 -3.51 -23.18
C ALA A 184 -6.42 -2.54 -22.86
N THR A 185 -5.74 -2.00 -23.87
CA THR A 185 -4.35 -1.57 -23.73
C THR A 185 -4.14 -0.16 -23.16
N ALA A 186 -5.13 0.73 -23.11
CA ALA A 186 -4.93 2.10 -22.61
C ALA A 186 -5.33 2.28 -21.15
N ALA A 187 -6.57 1.91 -20.79
CA ALA A 187 -7.13 2.12 -19.45
C ALA A 187 -6.47 1.22 -18.39
N TYR A 188 -6.21 -0.04 -18.72
CA TYR A 188 -5.69 -1.06 -17.78
C TYR A 188 -4.26 -0.76 -17.34
N ARG A 189 -3.42 -0.26 -18.26
CA ARG A 189 -2.10 0.26 -17.91
C ARG A 189 -2.21 1.51 -17.05
N THR A 190 -3.17 2.41 -17.26
CA THR A 190 -3.33 3.60 -16.39
C THR A 190 -3.74 3.28 -14.95
N TYR A 191 -4.35 2.12 -14.69
CA TYR A 191 -4.68 1.64 -13.33
C TYR A 191 -3.50 0.91 -12.66
N ALA A 192 -2.77 0.07 -13.40
CA ALA A 192 -1.57 -0.62 -12.91
C ALA A 192 -0.30 0.26 -12.89
N SER A 193 -0.27 1.34 -13.70
CA SER A 193 0.78 2.36 -13.79
C SER A 193 0.67 3.44 -12.72
N GLY A 194 -0.04 3.17 -11.62
CA GLY A 194 0.01 3.99 -10.43
C GLY A 194 -0.33 5.46 -10.68
N LEU A 195 -1.51 5.79 -11.19
CA LEU A 195 -2.05 7.14 -11.02
C LEU A 195 -3.01 7.13 -9.83
N HIS A 196 -2.54 7.75 -8.74
CA HIS A 196 -3.30 8.16 -7.55
C HIS A 196 -4.11 7.03 -6.86
N LEU A 197 -3.44 6.29 -5.98
CA LEU A 197 -4.07 5.29 -5.09
C LEU A 197 -4.54 5.93 -3.78
N ALA A 198 -5.70 5.53 -3.28
CA ALA A 198 -6.22 6.01 -2.01
C ALA A 198 -5.31 5.60 -0.84
N GLY A 199 -5.13 6.49 0.14
CA GLY A 199 -4.28 6.25 1.30
C GLY A 199 -2.78 6.19 1.00
N ARG A 200 -2.33 6.72 -0.14
CA ARG A 200 -0.92 6.75 -0.55
C ARG A 200 -0.32 8.15 -0.44
N TYR A 201 0.98 8.28 -0.71
CA TYR A 201 1.75 9.49 -0.43
C TYR A 201 1.89 10.36 -1.69
N ALA A 202 2.00 11.68 -1.51
CA ALA A 202 2.35 12.62 -2.58
C ALA A 202 3.25 13.75 -2.06
N ALA A 203 3.99 14.41 -2.96
CA ALA A 203 4.77 15.59 -2.63
C ALA A 203 3.87 16.85 -2.58
N LEU A 204 3.94 17.62 -1.48
CA LEU A 204 3.19 18.87 -1.30
C LEU A 204 3.39 19.85 -2.47
N LYS A 205 4.62 19.91 -3.00
CA LYS A 205 5.02 20.84 -4.06
C LYS A 205 4.14 20.74 -5.32
N ASN A 206 3.54 19.57 -5.57
CA ASN A 206 2.69 19.30 -6.72
C ASN A 206 1.21 19.67 -6.48
N HIS A 207 0.84 20.08 -5.26
CA HIS A 207 -0.55 20.23 -4.83
C HIS A 207 -0.84 21.53 -4.06
N THR A 208 -0.02 22.57 -4.23
CA THR A 208 -0.02 23.82 -3.43
C THR A 208 -1.33 24.62 -3.44
N THR A 209 -2.28 24.31 -4.31
CA THR A 209 -3.56 25.03 -4.49
C THR A 209 -4.74 24.39 -3.76
N LEU A 210 -4.52 23.34 -2.96
CA LEU A 210 -5.59 22.67 -2.20
C LEU A 210 -5.84 23.36 -0.85
N ASP A 211 -7.10 23.67 -0.53
CA ASP A 211 -7.46 24.45 0.66
C ASP A 211 -7.23 23.71 1.99
N ASP A 212 -7.17 22.37 1.98
CA ASP A 212 -7.04 21.52 3.18
C ASP A 212 -5.64 20.88 3.33
N LEU A 213 -4.61 21.42 2.67
CA LEU A 213 -3.25 20.84 2.66
C LEU A 213 -2.65 20.66 4.05
N ALA A 214 -2.87 21.64 4.93
CA ALA A 214 -2.33 21.61 6.29
C ALA A 214 -2.88 20.40 7.07
N GLU A 215 -4.15 20.07 6.90
CA GLU A 215 -4.81 18.92 7.53
C GLU A 215 -4.52 17.58 6.82
N ARG A 216 -3.77 17.62 5.72
CA ARG A 216 -3.43 16.46 4.89
C ARG A 216 -1.93 16.25 4.78
N THR A 217 -1.14 17.11 5.43
CA THR A 217 0.29 16.92 5.57
C THR A 217 0.55 15.78 6.53
N VAL A 218 1.32 14.80 6.09
CA VAL A 218 1.60 13.58 6.85
C VAL A 218 3.06 13.47 7.25
N GLY A 219 3.95 14.33 6.76
CA GLY A 219 5.34 14.31 7.16
C GLY A 219 6.34 14.80 6.12
N LYS A 220 7.52 14.18 6.06
CA LYS A 220 8.63 14.54 5.15
C LYS A 220 9.35 13.32 4.59
N CYS A 221 9.88 13.43 3.37
CA CYS A 221 10.78 12.43 2.80
C CYS A 221 12.21 12.66 3.32
N LEU A 222 12.77 11.66 4.02
CA LEU A 222 14.13 11.69 4.54
C LEU A 222 15.15 11.15 3.55
N ASN A 223 14.76 10.14 2.78
CA ASN A 223 15.65 9.50 1.80
C ASN A 223 14.84 8.91 0.65
N ARG A 224 15.43 8.91 -0.54
CA ARG A 224 14.93 8.24 -1.75
C ARG A 224 16.05 7.38 -2.28
N VAL A 225 15.78 6.09 -2.41
CA VAL A 225 16.76 5.11 -2.87
C VAL A 225 16.37 4.65 -4.27
N TYR A 226 17.29 4.80 -5.22
CA TYR A 226 17.15 4.17 -6.52
C TYR A 226 17.37 2.67 -6.37
N LEU A 227 16.35 1.86 -6.61
CA LEU A 227 16.45 0.40 -6.47
C LEU A 227 17.19 -0.21 -7.66
N GLY A 228 17.00 0.36 -8.84
CA GLY A 228 17.54 -0.18 -10.08
C GLY A 228 16.60 0.06 -11.26
N ARG A 229 16.98 -0.51 -12.40
CA ARG A 229 16.27 -0.35 -13.68
C ARG A 229 16.06 -1.68 -14.37
N ASP A 230 14.91 -1.82 -15.01
CA ASP A 230 14.69 -2.87 -16.01
C ASP A 230 14.34 -2.27 -17.37
N THR A 231 15.23 -2.41 -18.35
CA THR A 231 14.98 -1.88 -19.70
C THR A 231 13.80 -2.55 -20.42
N GLY A 232 13.42 -3.76 -19.99
CA GLY A 232 12.28 -4.52 -20.49
C GLY A 232 10.98 -4.31 -19.70
N ALA A 233 10.98 -3.49 -18.65
CA ALA A 233 9.77 -3.16 -17.91
C ALA A 233 8.90 -2.13 -18.64
N THR A 234 7.60 -2.24 -18.43
CA THR A 234 6.63 -1.18 -18.70
C THR A 234 6.31 -0.46 -17.40
N GLN A 235 5.99 0.84 -17.48
CA GLN A 235 5.51 1.61 -16.33
C GLN A 235 4.36 0.87 -15.62
N GLY A 236 4.49 0.68 -14.30
CA GLY A 236 3.54 -0.06 -13.47
C GLY A 236 3.89 -1.53 -13.22
N ASP A 237 4.83 -2.12 -13.97
CA ASP A 237 5.31 -3.48 -13.70
C ASP A 237 5.91 -3.56 -12.28
N THR A 238 5.63 -4.65 -11.55
CA THR A 238 6.14 -4.83 -10.19
C THR A 238 7.58 -5.34 -10.20
N LEU A 239 8.38 -4.88 -9.24
CA LEU A 239 9.77 -5.33 -9.09
C LEU A 239 9.84 -6.85 -8.85
N ALA A 240 8.90 -7.40 -8.08
CA ALA A 240 8.77 -8.83 -7.86
C ALA A 240 8.69 -9.62 -9.17
N ASP A 241 7.81 -9.22 -10.09
CA ASP A 241 7.64 -9.90 -11.38
C ASP A 241 8.91 -9.80 -12.24
N ARG A 242 9.56 -8.62 -12.23
CA ARG A 242 10.79 -8.40 -13.01
C ARG A 242 11.94 -9.26 -12.52
N ILE A 243 12.11 -9.42 -11.21
CA ILE A 243 13.14 -10.28 -10.63
C ILE A 243 12.78 -11.76 -10.78
N ALA A 244 11.54 -12.16 -10.50
CA ALA A 244 11.09 -13.56 -10.54
C ALA A 244 11.09 -14.15 -11.96
N ALA A 245 10.89 -13.31 -12.99
CA ALA A 245 10.95 -13.73 -14.38
C ALA A 245 12.37 -14.13 -14.85
N GLY A 246 13.39 -14.09 -13.97
CA GLY A 246 14.77 -14.42 -14.32
C GLY A 246 15.32 -13.52 -15.42
N THR A 247 14.73 -12.33 -15.57
CA THR A 247 15.08 -11.43 -16.67
C THR A 247 16.48 -10.90 -16.43
N THR A 248 17.34 -11.04 -17.43
CA THR A 248 18.71 -10.51 -17.42
C THR A 248 18.75 -8.98 -17.53
N THR A 249 17.59 -8.33 -17.59
CA THR A 249 17.42 -6.91 -17.89
C THR A 249 17.22 -6.03 -16.66
N PHE A 250 16.79 -6.58 -15.52
CA PHE A 250 16.80 -5.84 -14.27
C PHE A 250 18.23 -5.75 -13.71
N SER A 251 18.66 -4.52 -13.48
CA SER A 251 19.96 -4.18 -12.90
C SER A 251 19.73 -3.41 -11.62
N ILE A 252 20.13 -4.00 -10.48
CA ILE A 252 20.14 -3.30 -9.19
C ILE A 252 21.13 -2.14 -9.25
N SER A 253 20.75 -0.99 -8.69
CA SER A 253 21.62 0.18 -8.67
C SER A 253 22.78 0.02 -7.67
N THR A 254 23.87 0.76 -7.88
CA THR A 254 24.95 0.88 -6.89
C THR A 254 24.49 1.51 -5.58
N GLU A 255 23.52 2.44 -5.63
CA GLU A 255 22.95 3.10 -4.45
C GLU A 255 22.24 2.08 -3.55
N ALA A 256 21.37 1.24 -4.13
CA ALA A 256 20.69 0.16 -3.44
C ALA A 256 21.66 -0.87 -2.87
N GLN A 257 22.68 -1.26 -3.64
CA GLN A 257 23.72 -2.16 -3.17
C GLN A 257 24.46 -1.60 -1.95
N ASN A 258 24.75 -0.29 -1.93
CA ASN A 258 25.45 0.36 -0.83
C ASN A 258 24.57 0.51 0.41
N GLU A 259 23.31 0.92 0.24
CA GLU A 259 22.33 1.07 1.32
C GLU A 259 22.19 -0.24 2.10
N TRP A 260 22.13 -1.36 1.40
CA TRP A 260 21.95 -2.69 1.98
C TRP A 260 23.22 -3.54 2.04
N ALA A 261 24.39 -2.96 1.78
CA ALA A 261 25.67 -3.68 1.83
C ALA A 261 25.90 -4.36 3.18
N LYS A 262 25.40 -3.79 4.28
CA LYS A 262 25.52 -4.36 5.62
C LYS A 262 24.62 -5.60 5.84
N LEU A 263 23.53 -5.75 5.09
CA LEU A 263 22.69 -6.96 5.16
C LEU A 263 23.46 -8.20 4.69
N SER A 264 24.41 -8.04 3.76
CA SER A 264 25.30 -9.13 3.33
C SER A 264 26.19 -9.71 4.44
N LYS A 265 26.40 -8.96 5.53
CA LYS A 265 27.17 -9.40 6.71
C LYS A 265 26.33 -10.18 7.72
N ILE A 266 25.01 -10.12 7.61
CA ILE A 266 24.09 -10.91 8.42
C ILE A 266 24.00 -12.28 7.74
N GLN A 267 24.93 -13.15 8.11
CA GLN A 267 25.04 -14.51 7.60
C GLN A 267 23.68 -15.21 7.74
N THR A 268 23.05 -15.50 6.61
CA THR A 268 21.80 -16.26 6.55
C THR A 268 22.02 -17.61 7.21
N VAL A 269 21.27 -17.92 8.27
CA VAL A 269 21.06 -19.30 8.68
C VAL A 269 20.57 -20.04 7.43
N PRO A 270 21.22 -21.15 7.00
CA PRO A 270 20.74 -21.93 5.87
C PRO A 270 19.27 -22.28 6.07
N GLY A 271 18.38 -21.77 5.21
CA GLY A 271 16.93 -22.04 5.27
C GLY A 271 16.04 -20.87 5.73
N LEU A 272 16.58 -19.72 6.14
CA LEU A 272 15.78 -18.52 6.46
C LEU A 272 16.04 -17.40 5.43
N PRO A 273 15.10 -17.13 4.50
CA PRO A 273 15.31 -16.27 3.34
C PRO A 273 15.14 -14.78 3.71
N LEU A 274 16.06 -14.25 4.50
CA LEU A 274 16.04 -12.83 4.91
C LEU A 274 16.69 -11.87 3.90
N THR A 275 17.52 -12.39 2.99
CA THR A 275 18.03 -11.70 1.79
C THR A 275 18.63 -12.79 0.89
N GLY A 276 18.02 -13.09 -0.25
CA GLY A 276 18.41 -14.22 -1.10
C GLY A 276 18.91 -13.79 -2.47
N SER A 277 19.68 -14.65 -3.13
CA SER A 277 20.06 -14.48 -4.55
C SER A 277 18.85 -14.23 -5.46
N GLY A 278 17.68 -14.76 -5.10
CA GLY A 278 16.41 -14.55 -5.79
C GLY A 278 15.76 -13.17 -5.62
N THR A 279 16.27 -12.28 -4.75
CA THR A 279 15.83 -10.86 -4.66
C THR A 279 16.95 -9.88 -5.00
N LEU A 280 18.09 -10.40 -5.48
CA LEU A 280 19.29 -9.62 -5.82
C LEU A 280 19.81 -8.74 -4.65
N GLY A 281 19.49 -9.10 -3.41
CA GLY A 281 19.86 -8.33 -2.21
C GLY A 281 18.88 -7.21 -1.83
N ILE A 282 17.81 -6.98 -2.61
CA ILE A 282 16.77 -6.00 -2.26
C ILE A 282 15.91 -6.57 -1.12
N PRO A 283 15.63 -5.78 -0.06
CA PRO A 283 14.73 -6.18 1.01
C PRO A 283 13.32 -6.51 0.49
N GLY A 284 12.71 -7.55 1.06
CA GLY A 284 11.44 -8.09 0.58
C GLY A 284 10.29 -7.08 0.50
N PHE A 285 10.26 -6.09 1.38
CA PHE A 285 9.21 -5.06 1.42
C PHE A 285 9.27 -4.08 0.23
N PHE A 286 10.43 -3.95 -0.44
CA PHE A 286 10.58 -3.14 -1.65
C PHE A 286 10.19 -3.88 -2.93
N LEU A 287 9.95 -5.20 -2.90
CA LEU A 287 9.55 -5.97 -4.08
C LEU A 287 8.18 -5.51 -4.65
N GLY A 288 7.42 -4.76 -3.86
CA GLY A 288 6.21 -4.08 -4.30
C GLY A 288 6.42 -2.83 -5.15
N ALA A 289 7.64 -2.32 -5.29
CA ALA A 289 7.93 -1.13 -6.07
C ALA A 289 7.50 -1.33 -7.52
N ARG A 290 6.96 -0.27 -8.12
CA ARG A 290 6.52 -0.28 -9.52
C ARG A 290 7.44 0.58 -10.37
N ALA A 291 7.69 0.12 -11.59
CA ALA A 291 8.45 0.85 -12.59
C ALA A 291 7.80 2.21 -12.90
N ASP A 292 8.59 3.28 -12.85
CA ASP A 292 8.17 4.61 -13.30
C ASP A 292 8.18 4.72 -14.85
N SER A 293 7.98 5.93 -15.36
CA SER A 293 8.01 6.19 -16.82
C SER A 293 9.38 5.95 -17.47
N ASN A 294 10.46 6.00 -16.69
CA ASN A 294 11.84 5.72 -17.11
C ASN A 294 12.22 4.24 -16.93
N LYS A 295 11.30 3.43 -16.38
CA LYS A 295 11.49 2.02 -16.02
C LYS A 295 12.38 1.82 -14.79
N ASP A 296 12.47 2.86 -13.99
CA ASP A 296 13.23 2.93 -12.76
C ASP A 296 12.34 2.56 -11.58
N PHE A 297 12.93 1.89 -10.59
CA PHE A 297 12.28 1.46 -9.37
C PHE A 297 12.81 2.25 -8.19
N TRP A 298 11.93 2.70 -7.31
CA TRP A 298 12.28 3.60 -6.22
C TRP A 298 11.75 3.12 -4.86
N GLY A 299 12.54 3.35 -3.83
CA GLY A 299 12.17 3.19 -2.43
C GLY A 299 12.19 4.53 -1.70
N LEU A 300 11.24 4.76 -0.80
CA LEU A 300 11.12 5.99 -0.04
C LEU A 300 11.32 5.71 1.45
N THR A 301 12.06 6.58 2.14
CA THR A 301 12.11 6.65 3.60
C THR A 301 11.40 7.91 4.05
N LEU A 302 10.27 7.76 4.73
CA LEU A 302 9.39 8.85 5.12
C LEU A 302 9.38 8.99 6.64
N LEU A 303 9.56 10.21 7.13
CA LEU A 303 9.20 10.59 8.49
C LEU A 303 7.72 10.98 8.49
N ILE A 304 6.88 10.14 9.08
CA ILE A 304 5.46 10.40 9.28
C ILE A 304 5.26 11.16 10.57
N ARG A 305 4.51 12.26 10.52
CA ARG A 305 4.00 13.04 11.65
C ARG A 305 2.58 13.51 11.30
N ILE A 306 1.59 12.98 12.00
CA ILE A 306 0.15 13.16 11.74
C ILE A 306 -0.48 13.73 12.99
#